data_AF-A0A0G1CLY6-F1
#
_entry.id   AF-A0A0G1CLY6-F1
#
_cell.length_a   1.000
_cell.length_b   1.000
_cell.length_c   1.000
_cell.angle_alpha   90.00
_cell.angle_beta   90.00
_cell.angle_gamma   90.00
#
_symmetry.space_group_name_H-M   'P 1'
#
loop_
_entity.id
_entity.type
_entity.pdbx_description
1 polymer ?
#
loop_
_entity_poly.entity_id
_entity_poly.type
_entity_poly.pdbx_seq_one_letter_code
_entity_poly.pdbx_strand_id
1 'polypeptide(L)'
;MNLWLVFLTGLTTGGFTCLALQGGLLATAIAAQKSDTARGWKWTLLPTFIFLLAKVAAYTLIGFLLGLFGSVFQLSITAQMLMQFLVGIFMVATALRMLDVHPVFRRFVLTPPKAVFKFMRNNARSGSYFSPLILGLATVFLPCGTTQAMEIQAIGTANPFWGAATMLAFTLGTTPLFFVLGSLATKFSQTFAQYVYPVAATLVLILGIAALDNGLTLAGSPFTLKDFWVTATGAEANSVLGTATGNNEQQSATITVFATGYEPNRLQIKSGIPVSLNLVTKNTQGCTRAIVFPTLGIQKVLPETGATQVNLPALAMGKVPFSCSMGMFTGTIEVI
;
A
#
# COMPACT_ATOMS: atom_id res chain seq x y z
N MET A 1 -5.88 16.09 -9.38
CA MET A 1 -5.20 15.35 -8.31
C MET A 1 -4.97 16.22 -7.09
N ASN A 2 -5.49 15.84 -5.94
CA ASN A 2 -5.43 16.68 -4.74
C ASN A 2 -4.26 16.27 -3.83
N LEU A 3 -3.13 16.96 -3.97
CA LEU A 3 -1.91 16.71 -3.18
C LEU A 3 -2.14 16.86 -1.67
N TRP A 4 -3.13 17.64 -1.26
CA TRP A 4 -3.52 17.78 0.14
C TRP A 4 -4.01 16.45 0.74
N LEU A 5 -4.86 15.71 0.00
CA LEU A 5 -5.32 14.40 0.44
C LEU A 5 -4.17 13.40 0.47
N VAL A 6 -3.27 13.44 -0.52
CA VAL A 6 -2.08 12.59 -0.54
C VAL A 6 -1.20 12.86 0.69
N PHE A 7 -1.01 14.13 1.05
CA PHE A 7 -0.31 14.51 2.28
C PHE A 7 -1.03 13.99 3.54
N LEU A 8 -2.35 14.15 3.65
CA LEU A 8 -3.13 13.63 4.78
C LEU A 8 -3.07 12.11 4.89
N THR A 9 -3.12 11.38 3.77
CA THR A 9 -2.95 9.93 3.76
C THR A 9 -1.54 9.54 4.21
N GLY A 10 -0.51 10.32 3.83
CA GLY A 10 0.86 10.17 4.33
C GLY A 10 0.97 10.42 5.82
N LEU A 11 0.28 11.44 6.37
CA LEU A 11 0.30 11.76 7.79
C LEU A 11 -0.40 10.72 8.65
N THR A 12 -1.51 10.18 8.15
CA THR A 12 -2.37 9.23 8.87
C THR A 12 -1.94 7.80 8.56
N THR A 13 -2.61 7.13 7.63
CA THR A 13 -2.42 5.71 7.32
C THR A 13 -0.99 5.41 6.89
N GLY A 14 -0.39 6.25 6.05
CA GLY A 14 0.99 6.11 5.57
C GLY A 14 2.00 6.17 6.72
N GLY A 15 1.89 7.18 7.57
CA GLY A 15 2.80 7.41 8.68
C GLY A 15 2.83 6.22 9.64
N PHE A 16 1.67 5.75 10.10
CA PHE A 16 1.60 4.61 11.02
C PHE A 16 2.11 3.30 10.39
N THR A 17 1.70 3.00 9.15
CA THR A 17 2.08 1.75 8.47
C THR A 17 3.57 1.71 8.13
N CYS A 18 4.10 2.81 7.59
CA CYS A 18 5.53 2.89 7.26
C CYS A 18 6.40 3.01 8.51
N LEU A 19 5.94 3.63 9.61
CA LEU A 19 6.65 3.60 10.89
C LEU A 19 6.78 2.19 11.46
N ALA A 20 5.74 1.37 11.33
CA ALA A 20 5.76 0.01 11.85
C ALA A 20 6.84 -0.86 11.17
N LEU A 21 7.11 -0.63 9.87
CA LEU A 21 8.13 -1.34 9.11
C LEU A 21 9.52 -0.66 9.17
N GLN A 22 9.57 0.66 8.98
CA GLN A 22 10.82 1.41 8.80
C GLN A 22 11.33 2.05 10.11
N GLY A 23 10.53 2.06 11.17
CA GLY A 23 10.90 2.62 12.47
C GLY A 23 12.12 1.94 13.10
N GLY A 24 12.29 0.63 12.85
CA GLY A 24 13.48 -0.11 13.26
C GLY A 24 14.76 0.41 12.58
N LEU A 25 14.70 0.80 11.30
CA LEU A 25 15.84 1.38 10.60
C LEU A 25 16.21 2.75 11.18
N LEU A 26 15.21 3.59 11.45
CA LEU A 26 15.43 4.87 12.13
C LEU A 26 16.07 4.67 13.52
N ALA A 27 15.58 3.69 14.28
CA ALA A 27 16.16 3.35 15.59
C ALA A 27 17.63 2.89 15.46
N THR A 28 17.96 2.07 14.46
CA THR A 28 19.36 1.67 14.20
C THR A 28 20.24 2.84 13.76
N ALA A 29 19.71 3.77 12.97
CA ALA A 29 20.42 4.98 12.55
C ALA A 29 20.78 5.87 13.75
N ILE A 30 19.84 6.03 14.69
CA ILE A 30 20.04 6.79 15.94
C ILE A 30 21.01 6.06 16.87
N ALA A 31 20.87 4.73 17.02
CA ALA A 31 21.73 3.93 17.89
C ALA A 31 23.18 3.90 17.41
N ALA A 32 23.42 3.87 16.09
CA ALA A 32 24.76 3.92 15.50
C ALA A 32 25.51 5.22 15.80
N GLN A 33 24.80 6.31 16.12
CA GLN A 33 25.36 7.64 16.35
C GLN A 33 25.56 7.98 17.83
N LYS A 34 25.19 7.08 18.75
CA LYS A 34 25.33 7.23 20.22
C LYS A 34 26.78 7.16 20.73
N SER A 35 27.78 7.24 19.85
CA SER A 35 29.21 7.32 20.21
C SER A 35 29.71 8.76 20.37
N ASP A 36 28.94 9.77 19.93
CA ASP A 36 29.33 11.20 19.91
C ASP A 36 28.53 12.07 20.92
N THR A 37 28.11 11.45 22.03
CA THR A 37 27.11 11.92 23.01
C THR A 37 27.49 13.15 23.84
N ALA A 38 28.55 13.88 23.48
CA ALA A 38 29.05 15.04 24.23
C ALA A 38 28.49 16.40 23.76
N ARG A 39 27.68 16.45 22.69
CA ARG A 39 27.13 17.70 22.14
C ARG A 39 25.60 17.67 22.15
N GLY A 40 24.98 18.71 22.72
CA GLY A 40 23.56 18.77 23.13
C GLY A 40 22.48 18.53 22.06
N TRP A 41 21.21 18.64 22.46
CA TRP A 41 19.96 18.24 21.75
C TRP A 41 19.96 18.38 20.21
N LYS A 42 20.53 19.45 19.66
CA LYS A 42 20.61 19.70 18.20
C LYS A 42 21.39 18.61 17.45
N TRP A 43 22.45 18.07 18.04
CA TRP A 43 23.28 17.02 17.43
C TRP A 43 22.64 15.63 17.54
N THR A 44 21.73 15.46 18.49
CA THR A 44 20.93 14.25 18.68
C THR A 44 19.82 14.09 17.62
N LEU A 45 19.29 15.19 17.07
CA LEU A 45 18.25 15.16 16.03
C LEU A 45 18.80 15.14 14.59
N LEU A 46 20.10 15.41 14.43
CA LEU A 46 20.78 15.42 13.14
C LEU A 46 20.63 14.09 12.36
N PRO A 47 20.82 12.88 12.95
CA PRO A 47 20.56 11.62 12.26
C PRO A 47 19.15 11.51 11.68
N THR A 48 18.16 11.90 12.48
CA THR A 48 16.74 11.84 12.09
C THR A 48 16.48 12.74 10.90
N PHE A 49 17.05 13.94 10.88
CA PHE A 49 16.90 14.87 9.76
C PHE A 49 17.54 14.35 8.48
N ILE A 50 18.77 13.82 8.55
CA ILE A 50 19.46 13.23 7.40
C ILE A 50 18.69 12.04 6.84
N PHE A 51 18.21 11.15 7.73
CA PHE A 51 17.40 9.99 7.35
C PHE A 51 16.12 10.42 6.63
N LEU A 52 15.40 11.41 7.17
CA LEU A 52 14.16 11.93 6.59
C LEU A 52 14.41 12.59 5.22
N LEU A 53 15.46 13.40 5.11
CA LEU A 53 15.82 14.07 3.86
C LEU A 53 16.19 13.03 2.78
N ALA A 54 16.97 12.01 3.15
CA ALA A 54 17.30 10.89 2.27
C ALA A 54 16.04 10.14 1.80
N LYS A 55 15.11 9.86 2.73
CA LYS A 55 13.83 9.21 2.44
C LYS A 55 12.99 10.04 1.45
N VAL A 56 12.81 11.33 1.71
CA VAL A 56 12.04 12.23 0.83
C VAL A 56 12.68 12.29 -0.56
N ALA A 57 14.01 12.45 -0.65
CA ALA A 57 14.72 12.48 -1.92
C ALA A 57 14.55 11.16 -2.71
N ALA A 58 14.73 10.02 -2.05
CA ALA A 58 14.62 8.71 -2.69
C ALA A 58 13.22 8.43 -3.24
N TYR A 59 12.18 8.71 -2.45
CA TYR A 59 10.79 8.49 -2.88
C TYR A 59 10.35 9.48 -3.95
N THR A 60 10.81 10.73 -3.90
CA THR A 60 10.52 11.73 -4.94
C THR A 60 11.14 11.29 -6.28
N LEU A 61 12.38 10.80 -6.25
CA LEU A 61 13.06 10.26 -7.43
C LEU A 61 12.31 9.05 -8.00
N ILE A 62 11.82 8.16 -7.14
CA ILE A 62 11.06 6.99 -7.59
C ILE A 62 9.70 7.39 -8.13
N GLY A 63 9.01 8.33 -7.51
CA GLY A 63 7.76 8.88 -8.04
C GLY A 63 7.96 9.49 -9.43
N PHE A 64 9.08 10.19 -9.65
CA PHE A 64 9.44 10.72 -10.97
C PHE A 64 9.62 9.60 -12.00
N LEU A 65 10.42 8.57 -11.66
CA LEU A 65 10.66 7.43 -12.54
C LEU A 65 9.37 6.66 -12.83
N LEU A 66 8.56 6.37 -11.81
CA LEU A 66 7.29 5.66 -11.94
C LEU A 66 6.27 6.44 -12.78
N GLY A 67 6.19 7.76 -12.64
CA GLY A 67 5.35 8.60 -13.49
C GLY A 67 5.81 8.58 -14.96
N LEU A 68 7.13 8.51 -15.21
CA LEU A 68 7.69 8.30 -16.55
C LEU A 68 7.34 6.91 -17.08
N PHE A 69 7.55 5.86 -16.29
CA PHE A 69 7.20 4.49 -16.66
C PHE A 69 5.71 4.32 -16.95
N GLY A 70 4.83 4.98 -16.20
CA GLY A 70 3.38 4.92 -16.40
C GLY A 70 2.90 5.52 -17.74
N SER A 71 3.69 6.38 -18.37
CA SER A 71 3.41 6.85 -19.73
C SER A 71 3.67 5.79 -20.82
N VAL A 72 4.46 4.76 -20.51
CA VAL A 72 4.91 3.73 -21.47
C VAL A 72 4.34 2.33 -21.13
N PHE A 73 4.09 2.03 -19.86
CA PHE A 73 3.66 0.72 -19.39
C PHE A 73 2.48 0.81 -18.41
N GLN A 74 1.34 0.23 -18.79
CA GLN A 74 0.30 -0.14 -17.82
C GLN A 74 0.73 -1.46 -17.16
N LEU A 75 1.02 -1.44 -15.85
CA LEU A 75 1.37 -2.66 -15.12
C LEU A 75 0.28 -3.72 -15.32
N SER A 76 0.67 -4.92 -15.73
CA SER A 76 -0.25 -6.05 -15.81
C SER A 76 -0.79 -6.43 -14.42
N ILE A 77 -2.08 -6.79 -14.36
CA ILE A 77 -2.73 -7.37 -13.19
C ILE A 77 -1.91 -8.52 -12.60
N THR A 78 -1.30 -9.35 -13.45
CA THR A 78 -0.49 -10.50 -13.01
C THR A 78 0.74 -10.09 -12.22
N ALA A 79 1.43 -9.04 -12.64
CA ALA A 79 2.58 -8.51 -11.93
C ALA A 79 2.16 -7.89 -10.59
N GLN A 80 1.04 -7.17 -10.58
CA GLN A 80 0.51 -6.58 -9.36
C GLN A 80 0.09 -7.64 -8.32
N MET A 81 -0.62 -8.68 -8.76
CA MET A 81 -1.02 -9.82 -7.92
C MET A 81 0.18 -10.50 -7.29
N LEU A 82 1.18 -10.84 -8.11
CA LEU A 82 2.38 -11.53 -7.64
C LEU A 82 3.16 -10.67 -6.63
N MET A 83 3.33 -9.38 -6.92
CA MET A 83 4.02 -8.44 -6.03
C MET A 83 3.29 -8.30 -4.69
N GLN A 84 1.96 -8.14 -4.71
CA GLN A 84 1.17 -7.94 -3.50
C GLN A 84 1.13 -9.20 -2.63
N PHE A 85 1.07 -10.38 -3.25
CA PHE A 85 1.18 -11.66 -2.56
C PHE A 85 2.57 -11.86 -1.93
N LEU A 86 3.65 -11.60 -2.69
CA LEU A 86 5.02 -11.70 -2.18
C LEU A 86 5.28 -10.73 -1.01
N VAL A 87 4.76 -9.50 -1.11
CA VAL A 87 4.86 -8.49 -0.04
C VAL A 87 4.08 -8.95 1.19
N GLY A 88 2.86 -9.47 1.03
CA GLY A 88 2.07 -10.03 2.12
C GLY A 88 2.81 -11.13 2.87
N ILE A 89 3.41 -12.08 2.14
CA ILE A 89 4.24 -13.15 2.73
C ILE A 89 5.42 -12.54 3.49
N PHE A 90 6.13 -11.58 2.89
CA PHE A 90 7.28 -10.93 3.51
C PHE A 90 6.90 -10.17 4.78
N MET A 91 5.76 -9.46 4.80
CA MET A 91 5.26 -8.75 5.97
C MET A 91 4.88 -9.71 7.09
N VAL A 92 4.19 -10.80 6.78
CA VAL A 92 3.84 -11.84 7.76
C VAL A 92 5.10 -12.50 8.32
N ALA A 93 6.05 -12.87 7.46
CA ALA A 93 7.33 -13.44 7.90
C ALA A 93 8.12 -12.47 8.81
N THR A 94 8.11 -11.18 8.48
CA THR A 94 8.75 -10.14 9.29
C THR A 94 8.06 -9.97 10.64
N ALA A 95 6.73 -9.97 10.67
CA ALA A 95 5.97 -9.85 11.91
C ALA A 95 6.15 -11.06 12.84
N LEU A 96 6.11 -12.29 12.30
CA LEU A 96 6.35 -13.52 13.06
C LEU A 96 7.76 -13.58 13.66
N ARG A 97 8.75 -13.01 12.96
CA ARG A 97 10.09 -12.79 13.50
C ARG A 97 10.09 -11.77 14.64
N MET A 98 9.38 -10.65 14.50
CA MET A 98 9.30 -9.63 15.56
C MET A 98 8.63 -10.18 16.82
N LEU A 99 7.66 -11.09 16.67
CA LEU A 99 7.00 -11.80 17.77
C LEU A 99 7.82 -12.99 18.32
N ASP A 100 8.98 -13.29 17.72
CA ASP A 100 9.88 -14.40 18.05
C ASP A 100 9.19 -15.77 18.20
N VAL A 101 8.14 -16.02 17.40
CA VAL A 101 7.26 -17.20 17.52
C VAL A 101 8.01 -18.51 17.23
N HIS A 102 8.94 -18.50 16.27
CA HIS A 102 9.71 -19.68 15.91
C HIS A 102 11.09 -19.33 15.29
N PRO A 103 12.17 -20.06 15.62
CA PRO A 103 13.53 -19.78 15.13
C PRO A 103 13.68 -19.89 13.59
N VAL A 104 12.78 -20.60 12.92
CA VAL A 104 12.75 -20.69 11.44
C VAL A 104 12.57 -19.32 10.78
N PHE A 105 11.77 -18.41 11.35
CA PHE A 105 11.51 -17.08 10.79
C PHE A 105 12.74 -16.17 10.86
N ARG A 106 13.73 -16.47 11.71
CA ARG A 106 15.01 -15.74 11.74
C ARG A 106 15.87 -16.03 10.50
N ARG A 107 15.62 -17.13 9.78
CA ARG A 107 16.39 -17.57 8.60
C ARG A 107 15.84 -17.05 7.27
N PHE A 108 14.58 -16.62 7.25
CA PHE A 108 13.86 -16.15 6.04
C PHE A 108 14.20 -14.72 5.61
N VAL A 109 14.90 -13.96 6.44
CA VAL A 109 15.34 -12.61 6.06
C VAL A 109 16.62 -12.76 5.26
N LEU A 110 16.65 -12.20 4.04
CA LEU A 110 17.88 -11.98 3.29
C LEU A 110 18.81 -11.14 4.17
N THR A 111 19.66 -11.81 4.93
CA THR A 111 20.80 -11.14 5.55
C THR A 111 21.68 -10.70 4.39
N PRO A 112 21.98 -9.39 4.28
CA PRO A 112 22.80 -8.91 3.18
C PRO A 112 24.11 -9.73 3.15
N PRO A 113 24.57 -10.18 1.98
CA PRO A 113 25.76 -11.01 1.88
C PRO A 113 26.93 -10.33 2.60
N LYS A 114 27.83 -11.13 3.19
CA LYS A 114 28.91 -10.64 4.06
C LYS A 114 29.70 -9.48 3.43
N ALA A 115 29.80 -9.41 2.10
CA ALA A 115 30.40 -8.31 1.35
C ALA A 115 29.64 -6.98 1.49
N VAL A 116 28.31 -6.98 1.30
CA VAL A 116 27.46 -5.80 1.48
C VAL A 116 27.46 -5.36 2.94
N PHE A 117 27.35 -6.33 3.87
CA PHE A 117 27.39 -6.04 5.29
C PHE A 117 28.76 -5.47 5.72
N LYS A 118 29.87 -5.99 5.18
CA LYS A 118 31.24 -5.49 5.44
C LYS A 118 31.46 -4.11 4.81
N PHE A 119 30.96 -3.87 3.60
CA PHE A 119 31.00 -2.56 2.94
C PHE A 119 30.22 -1.52 3.75
N MET A 120 28.98 -1.83 4.13
CA MET A 120 28.17 -0.97 5.00
C MET A 120 28.82 -0.74 6.35
N ARG A 121 29.41 -1.76 7.00
CA ARG A 121 30.05 -1.63 8.31
C ARG A 121 31.37 -0.85 8.27
N ASN A 122 32.17 -0.99 7.20
CA ASN A 122 33.41 -0.22 7.04
C ASN A 122 33.10 1.26 6.77
N ASN A 123 32.12 1.57 5.91
CA ASN A 123 31.74 2.96 5.65
C ASN A 123 30.84 3.56 6.75
N ALA A 124 30.13 2.75 7.54
CA ALA A 124 29.41 3.22 8.73
C ALA A 124 30.36 3.67 9.85
N ARG A 125 31.64 3.24 9.82
CA ARG A 125 32.68 3.74 10.72
C ARG A 125 33.32 5.06 10.27
N SER A 126 33.16 5.46 9.01
CA SER A 126 33.91 6.60 8.43
C SER A 126 33.14 7.92 8.39
N GLY A 127 31.88 7.99 8.85
CA GLY A 127 31.18 9.28 8.93
C GLY A 127 29.87 9.24 9.70
N SER A 128 29.71 10.16 10.64
CA SER A 128 28.52 10.38 11.47
C SER A 128 27.23 10.69 10.69
N TYR A 129 27.33 10.92 9.38
CA TYR A 129 26.23 11.26 8.47
C TYR A 129 25.84 10.11 7.51
N PHE A 130 26.71 9.13 7.31
CA PHE A 130 26.57 8.15 6.22
C PHE A 130 25.56 7.05 6.53
N SER A 131 25.53 6.58 7.79
CA SER A 131 24.58 5.58 8.27
C SER A 131 23.11 6.00 8.10
N PRO A 132 22.67 7.18 8.63
CA PRO A 132 21.29 7.62 8.44
C PRO A 132 20.93 7.90 6.97
N LEU A 133 21.89 8.37 6.16
CA LEU A 133 21.68 8.60 4.73
C LEU A 133 21.34 7.30 3.98
N ILE A 134 22.19 6.27 4.11
CA ILE A 134 21.96 4.98 3.43
C ILE A 134 20.68 4.33 3.93
N LEU A 135 20.45 4.34 5.25
CA LEU A 135 19.26 3.72 5.82
C LEU A 135 17.99 4.43 5.35
N GLY A 136 18.04 5.76 5.17
CA GLY A 136 16.96 6.54 4.58
C GLY A 136 16.72 6.20 3.11
N LEU A 137 17.78 6.10 2.29
CA LEU A 137 17.65 5.65 0.90
C LEU A 137 17.11 4.22 0.79
N ALA A 138 17.50 3.34 1.71
CA ALA A 138 17.08 1.94 1.72
C ALA A 138 15.59 1.75 2.05
N THR A 139 14.91 2.77 2.61
CA THR A 139 13.48 2.68 2.94
C THR A 139 12.60 2.43 1.73
N VAL A 140 13.03 2.85 0.55
CA VAL A 140 12.40 2.55 -0.75
C VAL A 140 12.19 1.05 -0.96
N PHE A 141 13.17 0.22 -0.60
CA PHE A 141 13.11 -1.22 -0.81
C PHE A 141 12.20 -1.92 0.21
N LEU A 142 11.63 -1.17 1.15
CA LEU A 142 10.69 -1.62 2.15
C LEU A 142 9.36 -0.89 1.97
N PRO A 143 8.68 -1.08 0.83
CA PRO A 143 7.40 -0.43 0.58
C PRO A 143 6.36 -0.96 1.57
N CYS A 144 5.66 -0.04 2.24
CA CYS A 144 4.48 -0.37 3.03
C CYS A 144 3.24 -0.36 2.10
N GLY A 145 2.16 -1.10 2.40
CA GLY A 145 1.01 -1.23 1.48
C GLY A 145 0.38 0.10 1.02
N THR A 146 0.45 1.14 1.87
CA THR A 146 0.05 2.51 1.51
C THR A 146 1.02 3.18 0.53
N THR A 147 2.33 2.93 0.66
CA THR A 147 3.34 3.38 -0.32
C THR A 147 3.06 2.75 -1.67
N GLN A 148 2.77 1.44 -1.73
CA GLN A 148 2.47 0.75 -2.99
C GLN A 148 1.25 1.34 -3.69
N ALA A 149 0.21 1.69 -2.94
CA ALA A 149 -0.97 2.35 -3.48
C ALA A 149 -0.62 3.71 -4.11
N MET A 150 0.23 4.49 -3.44
CA MET A 150 0.71 5.77 -3.96
C MET A 150 1.64 5.57 -5.16
N GLU A 151 2.43 4.50 -5.21
CA GLU A 151 3.30 4.16 -6.34
C GLU A 151 2.46 3.80 -7.57
N ILE A 152 1.42 2.99 -7.40
CA ILE A 152 0.46 2.68 -8.45
C ILE A 152 -0.27 3.95 -8.91
N GLN A 153 -0.67 4.81 -7.97
CA GLN A 153 -1.28 6.09 -8.32
C GLN A 153 -0.31 6.99 -9.10
N ALA A 154 0.97 7.04 -8.71
CA ALA A 154 2.02 7.79 -9.41
C ALA A 154 2.21 7.28 -10.84
N ILE A 155 2.22 5.96 -11.05
CA ILE A 155 2.23 5.34 -12.39
C ILE A 155 0.98 5.74 -13.17
N GLY A 156 -0.19 5.69 -12.53
CA GLY A 156 -1.48 6.07 -13.13
C GLY A 156 -1.58 7.54 -13.55
N THR A 157 -0.68 8.42 -13.08
CA THR A 157 -0.63 9.81 -13.55
C THR A 157 -0.13 9.95 -14.99
N ALA A 158 0.65 8.97 -15.48
CA ALA A 158 1.37 9.01 -16.75
C ALA A 158 2.19 10.29 -16.97
N ASN A 159 2.58 11.00 -15.90
CA ASN A 159 3.33 12.24 -15.95
C ASN A 159 4.43 12.24 -14.87
N PRO A 160 5.72 12.37 -15.22
CA PRO A 160 6.83 12.31 -14.27
C PRO A 160 6.72 13.34 -13.13
N PHE A 161 6.29 14.56 -13.44
CA PHE A 161 6.20 15.64 -12.44
C PHE A 161 5.05 15.41 -11.46
N TRP A 162 3.92 14.89 -11.93
CA TRP A 162 2.81 14.54 -11.05
C TRP A 162 3.11 13.31 -10.20
N GLY A 163 3.79 12.30 -10.75
CA GLY A 163 4.28 11.16 -9.98
C GLY A 163 5.26 11.59 -8.88
N ALA A 164 6.23 12.45 -9.19
CA ALA A 164 7.16 13.02 -8.21
C ALA A 164 6.41 13.82 -7.13
N ALA A 165 5.47 14.68 -7.52
CA ALA A 165 4.68 15.49 -6.58
C ALA A 165 3.83 14.63 -5.64
N THR A 166 3.24 13.52 -6.13
CA THR A 166 2.49 12.60 -5.26
C THR A 166 3.37 11.95 -4.21
N MET A 167 4.55 11.45 -4.60
CA MET A 167 5.47 10.82 -3.65
C MET A 167 6.07 11.82 -2.66
N LEU A 168 6.37 13.02 -3.11
CA LEU A 168 6.84 14.10 -2.26
C LEU A 168 5.78 14.49 -1.22
N ALA A 169 4.54 14.73 -1.65
CA ALA A 169 3.44 15.06 -0.73
C ALA A 169 3.20 13.93 0.29
N PHE A 170 3.18 12.67 -0.17
CA PHE A 170 3.02 11.51 0.70
C PHE A 170 4.15 11.39 1.72
N THR A 171 5.41 11.48 1.29
CA THR A 171 6.57 11.32 2.18
C THR A 171 6.73 12.49 3.16
N LEU A 172 6.46 13.71 2.73
CA LEU A 172 6.35 14.86 3.63
C LEU A 172 5.25 14.65 4.68
N GLY A 173 4.11 14.05 4.29
CA GLY A 173 3.06 13.65 5.23
C GLY A 173 3.57 12.68 6.30
N THR A 174 4.41 11.70 5.95
CA THR A 174 4.96 10.74 6.93
C THR A 174 6.03 11.35 7.85
N THR A 175 6.63 12.47 7.46
CA THR A 175 7.81 13.05 8.11
C THR A 175 7.57 13.48 9.56
N PRO A 176 6.48 14.19 9.94
CA PRO A 176 6.17 14.53 11.32
C PRO A 176 6.17 13.32 12.27
N LEU A 177 5.59 12.21 11.84
CA LEU A 177 5.49 10.98 12.63
C LEU A 177 6.86 10.34 12.90
N PHE A 178 7.71 10.26 11.87
CA PHE A 178 9.10 9.79 12.00
C PHE A 178 9.97 10.74 12.83
N PHE A 179 9.76 12.05 12.72
CA PHE A 179 10.47 13.04 13.52
C PHE A 179 10.11 12.92 15.02
N VAL A 180 8.82 12.77 15.34
CA VAL A 180 8.35 12.52 16.70
C VAL A 180 9.00 11.25 17.26
N LEU A 181 8.96 10.13 16.53
CA LEU A 181 9.60 8.89 16.97
C LEU A 181 11.12 9.02 17.16
N GLY A 182 11.81 9.71 16.25
CA GLY A 182 13.23 9.98 16.38
C GLY A 182 13.56 10.79 17.64
N SER A 183 12.70 11.75 18.00
CA SER A 183 12.86 12.52 19.24
C SER A 183 12.60 11.68 20.49
N LEU A 184 11.55 10.84 20.51
CA LEU A 184 11.23 9.96 21.64
C LEU A 184 12.29 8.87 21.84
N ALA A 185 12.80 8.29 20.74
CA ALA A 185 13.82 7.24 20.78
C ALA A 185 15.10 7.67 21.51
N THR A 186 15.39 8.98 21.53
CA THR A 186 16.57 9.53 22.21
C THR A 186 16.39 9.68 23.71
N LYS A 187 15.14 9.81 24.19
CA LYS A 187 14.81 10.03 25.61
C LYS A 187 14.38 8.76 26.35
N PHE A 188 13.80 7.78 25.66
CA PHE A 188 13.15 6.61 26.26
C PHE A 188 13.62 5.32 25.58
N SER A 189 14.86 4.89 25.88
CA SER A 189 15.61 3.99 24.99
C SER A 189 15.46 2.49 25.23
N GLN A 190 14.99 2.00 26.39
CA GLN A 190 14.92 0.54 26.64
C GLN A 190 13.53 0.08 27.05
N THR A 191 12.87 0.76 27.99
CA THR A 191 11.56 0.33 28.50
C THR A 191 10.42 0.59 27.52
N PHE A 192 10.50 1.62 26.68
CA PHE A 192 9.46 1.93 25.69
C PHE A 192 9.54 1.00 24.47
N ALA A 193 10.76 0.65 24.04
CA ALA A 193 10.99 -0.23 22.91
C ALA A 193 10.38 -1.63 23.12
N GLN A 194 10.49 -2.19 24.33
CA GLN A 194 9.91 -3.51 24.65
C GLN A 194 8.38 -3.55 24.64
N TYR A 195 7.67 -2.43 24.87
CA TYR A 195 6.20 -2.37 24.78
C TYR A 195 5.72 -2.01 23.38
N VAL A 196 6.44 -1.12 22.68
CA VAL A 196 6.07 -0.69 21.33
C VAL A 196 6.35 -1.76 20.28
N TYR A 197 7.43 -2.53 20.45
CA TYR A 197 7.82 -3.56 19.48
C TYR A 197 6.76 -4.66 19.27
N PRO A 198 6.17 -5.30 20.30
CA PRO A 198 5.12 -6.28 20.11
C PRO A 198 3.83 -5.66 19.54
N VAL A 199 3.50 -4.41 19.91
CA VAL A 199 2.34 -3.70 19.33
C VAL A 199 2.54 -3.46 17.84
N ALA A 200 3.72 -2.98 17.44
CA ALA A 200 4.09 -2.80 16.05
C ALA A 200 4.10 -4.12 15.29
N ALA A 201 4.63 -5.20 15.90
CA ALA A 201 4.66 -6.53 15.30
C ALA A 201 3.25 -7.09 15.04
N THR A 202 2.34 -6.97 16.02
CA THR A 202 0.94 -7.37 15.88
C THR A 202 0.23 -6.55 14.80
N LEU A 203 0.47 -5.24 14.75
CA LEU A 203 -0.11 -4.37 13.73
C LEU A 203 0.42 -4.72 12.32
N VAL A 204 1.73 -4.97 12.17
CA VAL A 204 2.32 -5.44 10.90
C VAL A 204 1.78 -6.82 10.52
N LEU A 205 1.55 -7.72 11.48
CA LEU A 205 0.95 -9.03 11.23
C LEU A 205 -0.46 -8.88 10.65
N ILE A 206 -1.29 -8.04 11.27
CA ILE A 206 -2.66 -7.76 10.79
C ILE A 206 -2.61 -7.18 9.37
N LEU A 207 -1.72 -6.22 9.11
CA LEU A 207 -1.56 -5.63 7.78
C LEU A 207 -1.02 -6.62 6.75
N GLY A 208 -0.12 -7.52 7.16
CA GLY A 208 0.42 -8.57 6.29
C GLY A 208 -0.64 -9.59 5.89
N ILE A 209 -1.47 -10.03 6.85
CA ILE A 209 -2.61 -10.90 6.59
C ILE A 209 -3.62 -10.19 5.68
N ALA A 210 -3.92 -8.92 5.92
CA ALA A 210 -4.79 -8.13 5.05
C ALA A 210 -4.21 -7.97 3.64
N ALA A 211 -2.90 -7.80 3.50
CA ALA A 211 -2.24 -7.73 2.19
C ALA A 211 -2.31 -9.06 1.43
N LEU A 212 -2.16 -10.19 2.13
CA LEU A 212 -2.38 -11.52 1.56
C LEU A 212 -3.82 -11.68 1.07
N ASP A 213 -4.79 -11.37 1.93
CA ASP A 213 -6.23 -11.45 1.62
C ASP A 213 -6.57 -10.61 0.39
N ASN A 214 -6.12 -9.36 0.35
CA ASN A 214 -6.27 -8.48 -0.80
C ASN A 214 -5.61 -9.04 -2.07
N GLY A 215 -4.46 -9.71 -1.96
CA GLY A 215 -3.80 -10.39 -3.05
C GLY A 215 -4.62 -11.57 -3.60
N LEU A 216 -5.26 -12.35 -2.72
CA LEU A 216 -6.20 -13.40 -3.12
C LEU A 216 -7.46 -12.82 -3.78
N THR A 217 -7.97 -11.70 -3.27
CA THR A 217 -9.09 -10.99 -3.89
C THR A 217 -8.74 -10.52 -5.31
N LEU A 218 -7.55 -9.96 -5.50
CA LEU A 218 -7.04 -9.58 -6.82
C LEU A 218 -6.84 -10.79 -7.74
N ALA A 219 -6.56 -11.97 -7.19
CA ALA A 219 -6.50 -13.23 -7.92
C ALA A 219 -7.88 -13.83 -8.27
N GLY A 220 -8.98 -13.20 -7.81
CA GLY A 220 -10.34 -13.70 -8.05
C GLY A 220 -10.67 -14.95 -7.25
N SER A 221 -9.96 -15.21 -6.16
CA SER A 221 -10.25 -16.37 -5.30
C SER A 221 -11.64 -16.22 -4.67
N PRO A 222 -12.49 -17.27 -4.70
CA PRO A 222 -13.82 -17.24 -4.08
C PRO A 222 -13.79 -17.37 -2.54
N PHE A 223 -12.61 -17.62 -1.95
CA PHE A 223 -12.43 -17.80 -0.51
C PHE A 223 -11.58 -16.66 0.06
N THR A 224 -12.24 -15.55 0.40
CA THR A 224 -11.62 -14.42 1.10
C THR A 224 -11.80 -14.58 2.61
N LEU A 225 -10.82 -14.21 3.43
CA LEU A 225 -10.96 -14.25 4.90
C LEU A 225 -12.10 -13.33 5.38
N LYS A 226 -12.38 -12.26 4.63
CA LYS A 226 -13.56 -11.41 4.82
C LYS A 226 -14.88 -12.17 4.68
N ASP A 227 -15.00 -13.04 3.67
CA ASP A 227 -16.22 -13.83 3.45
C ASP A 227 -16.43 -14.84 4.59
N PHE A 228 -15.34 -15.45 5.06
CA PHE A 228 -15.39 -16.34 6.23
C PHE A 228 -15.79 -15.59 7.50
N TRP A 229 -15.24 -14.40 7.75
CA TRP A 229 -15.56 -13.61 8.95
C TRP A 229 -17.00 -13.10 8.95
N VAL A 230 -17.50 -12.63 7.81
CA VAL A 230 -18.91 -12.23 7.62
C VAL A 230 -19.85 -13.42 7.83
N THR A 231 -19.51 -14.58 7.26
CA THR A 231 -20.31 -15.82 7.44
C THR A 231 -20.29 -16.30 8.89
N ALA A 232 -19.16 -16.16 9.60
CA ALA A 232 -19.00 -16.63 10.97
C ALA A 232 -19.60 -15.67 12.02
N THR A 233 -19.56 -14.36 11.77
CA THR A 233 -20.07 -13.34 12.72
C THR A 233 -21.52 -12.95 12.46
N GLY A 234 -22.09 -13.36 11.32
CA GLY A 234 -23.43 -12.94 10.91
C GLY A 234 -23.55 -11.43 10.69
N ALA A 235 -22.42 -10.71 10.57
CA ALA A 235 -22.42 -9.28 10.36
C ALA A 235 -23.04 -8.99 8.98
N GLU A 236 -24.19 -8.30 8.97
CA GLU A 236 -24.79 -7.83 7.73
C GLU A 236 -23.81 -6.87 7.04
N ALA A 237 -23.17 -7.35 5.97
CA ALA A 237 -22.45 -6.45 5.08
C ALA A 237 -23.50 -5.52 4.46
N ASN A 238 -23.41 -4.21 4.73
CA ASN A 238 -24.23 -3.19 4.07
C ASN A 238 -24.06 -3.32 2.55
N SER A 239 -24.91 -4.14 1.93
CA SER A 239 -24.87 -4.41 0.50
C SER A 239 -26.02 -3.70 -0.16
N VAL A 240 -25.70 -2.69 -0.96
CA VAL A 240 -26.66 -2.00 -1.81
C VAL A 240 -26.79 -2.82 -3.08
N LEU A 241 -27.97 -3.39 -3.30
CA LEU A 241 -28.28 -4.19 -4.49
C LEU A 241 -28.74 -3.26 -5.62
N GLY A 242 -28.05 -3.31 -6.74
CA GLY A 242 -28.49 -2.74 -8.01
C GLY A 242 -28.94 -3.82 -8.97
N THR A 243 -29.82 -3.47 -9.90
CA THR A 243 -30.23 -4.31 -11.03
C THR A 243 -29.86 -3.61 -12.33
N ALA A 244 -29.42 -4.37 -13.33
CA ALA A 244 -29.19 -3.84 -14.66
C ALA A 244 -30.51 -3.59 -15.40
N THR A 245 -30.55 -2.50 -16.17
CA THR A 245 -31.68 -2.12 -17.00
C THR A 245 -31.29 -2.26 -18.47
N GLY A 246 -32.08 -2.99 -19.26
CA GLY A 246 -31.86 -3.11 -20.70
C GLY A 246 -32.70 -4.18 -21.38
N ASN A 247 -32.44 -4.35 -22.67
CA ASN A 247 -33.20 -5.17 -23.59
C ASN A 247 -32.48 -6.52 -23.77
N ASN A 248 -33.06 -7.49 -24.49
CA ASN A 248 -32.46 -8.82 -24.69
C ASN A 248 -31.12 -8.83 -25.47
N GLU A 249 -30.71 -7.69 -26.04
CA GLU A 249 -29.46 -7.57 -26.83
C GLU A 249 -28.32 -6.88 -26.08
N GLN A 250 -28.64 -5.95 -25.15
CA GLN A 250 -27.65 -5.22 -24.38
C GLN A 250 -28.26 -4.70 -23.07
N GLN A 251 -27.54 -4.92 -21.97
CA GLN A 251 -27.93 -4.45 -20.64
C GLN A 251 -26.98 -3.38 -20.13
N SER A 252 -27.50 -2.41 -19.40
CA SER A 252 -26.73 -1.30 -18.83
C SER A 252 -26.88 -1.26 -17.32
N ALA A 253 -25.78 -1.01 -16.63
CA ALA A 253 -25.75 -0.85 -15.19
C ALA A 253 -24.84 0.31 -14.83
N THR A 254 -25.23 1.08 -13.81
CA THR A 254 -24.45 2.22 -13.35
C THR A 254 -23.91 1.94 -11.95
N ILE A 255 -22.60 2.12 -11.76
CA ILE A 255 -21.96 2.08 -10.45
C ILE A 255 -21.33 3.44 -10.17
N THR A 256 -21.72 4.05 -9.06
CA THR A 256 -21.10 5.24 -8.52
C THR A 256 -19.88 4.84 -7.69
N VAL A 257 -18.75 5.45 -7.99
CA VAL A 257 -17.47 5.13 -7.35
C VAL A 257 -17.11 6.26 -6.39
N PHE A 258 -17.06 5.94 -5.10
CA PHE A 258 -16.68 6.86 -4.03
C PHE A 258 -15.24 6.63 -3.58
N ALA A 259 -14.68 7.56 -2.80
CA ALA A 259 -13.37 7.34 -2.15
C ALA A 259 -13.42 6.20 -1.11
N THR A 260 -14.63 5.85 -0.64
CA THR A 260 -14.90 4.86 0.41
C THR A 260 -15.50 3.56 -0.12
N GLY A 261 -15.65 3.37 -1.43
CA GLY A 261 -16.18 2.13 -2.00
C GLY A 261 -16.95 2.30 -3.30
N TYR A 262 -17.69 1.26 -3.68
CA TYR A 262 -18.54 1.18 -4.87
C TYR A 262 -20.00 1.07 -4.47
N GLU A 263 -20.88 1.81 -5.15
CA GLU A 263 -22.31 1.74 -4.92
C GLU A 263 -23.07 1.70 -6.25
N PRO A 264 -23.86 0.65 -6.53
CA PRO A 264 -24.07 -0.53 -5.70
C PRO A 264 -22.81 -1.43 -5.63
N ASN A 265 -22.60 -2.09 -4.49
CA ASN A 265 -21.54 -3.10 -4.33
C ASN A 265 -22.01 -4.51 -4.71
N ARG A 266 -23.32 -4.73 -4.88
CA ARG A 266 -23.88 -5.93 -5.51
C ARG A 266 -24.72 -5.56 -6.71
N LEU A 267 -24.47 -6.19 -7.85
CA LEU A 267 -25.22 -5.94 -9.07
C LEU A 267 -25.80 -7.25 -9.62
N GLN A 268 -27.10 -7.29 -9.90
CA GLN A 268 -27.73 -8.42 -10.59
C GLN A 268 -27.89 -8.14 -12.07
N ILE A 269 -27.40 -9.05 -12.90
CA ILE A 269 -27.43 -8.98 -14.36
C ILE A 269 -27.94 -10.29 -14.96
N LYS A 270 -28.52 -10.22 -16.17
CA LYS A 270 -29.00 -11.42 -16.88
C LYS A 270 -27.87 -12.18 -17.57
N SER A 271 -27.87 -13.50 -17.48
CA SER A 271 -26.93 -14.40 -18.15
C SER A 271 -27.05 -14.30 -19.67
N GLY A 272 -25.92 -14.40 -20.37
CA GLY A 272 -25.86 -14.48 -21.84
C GLY A 272 -26.03 -13.17 -22.60
N ILE A 273 -26.24 -12.03 -21.91
CA ILE A 273 -26.40 -10.70 -22.55
C ILE A 273 -25.18 -9.83 -22.21
N PRO A 274 -24.51 -9.19 -23.20
CA PRO A 274 -23.38 -8.29 -22.94
C PRO A 274 -23.80 -7.07 -22.10
N VAL A 275 -22.93 -6.64 -21.18
CA VAL A 275 -23.24 -5.58 -20.21
C VAL A 275 -22.36 -4.35 -20.46
N SER A 276 -23.00 -3.20 -20.60
CA SER A 276 -22.34 -1.90 -20.56
C SER A 276 -22.38 -1.35 -19.14
N LEU A 277 -21.24 -1.39 -18.44
CA LEU A 277 -21.11 -0.86 -17.09
C LEU A 277 -20.66 0.61 -17.13
N ASN A 278 -21.52 1.51 -16.67
CA ASN A 278 -21.23 2.93 -16.53
C ASN A 278 -20.69 3.23 -15.14
N LEU A 279 -19.40 3.54 -15.07
CA LEU A 279 -18.71 3.89 -13.82
C LEU A 279 -18.66 5.40 -13.67
N VAL A 280 -19.40 5.93 -12.69
CA VAL A 280 -19.50 7.37 -12.44
C VAL A 280 -18.62 7.75 -11.24
N THR A 281 -17.67 8.65 -11.47
CA THR A 281 -16.77 9.19 -10.45
C THR A 281 -17.12 10.64 -10.15
N LYS A 282 -17.06 11.03 -8.87
CA LYS A 282 -17.29 12.41 -8.41
C LYS A 282 -16.18 12.78 -7.43
N ASN A 283 -15.12 13.40 -7.93
CA ASN A 283 -13.91 13.72 -7.16
C ASN A 283 -13.34 12.50 -6.40
N THR A 284 -13.36 11.35 -7.07
CA THR A 284 -12.96 10.06 -6.51
C THR A 284 -11.44 9.96 -6.49
N GLN A 285 -10.86 9.56 -5.35
CA GLN A 285 -9.41 9.47 -5.15
C GLN A 285 -9.03 8.19 -4.41
N GLY A 286 -7.74 7.84 -4.44
CA GLY A 286 -7.22 6.61 -3.83
C GLY A 286 -7.44 5.36 -4.70
N CYS A 287 -7.45 4.18 -4.07
CA CYS A 287 -7.45 2.89 -4.79
C CYS A 287 -8.69 2.66 -5.65
N THR A 288 -9.83 3.24 -5.27
CA THR A 288 -11.14 3.07 -5.92
C THR A 288 -11.20 3.67 -7.32
N ARG A 289 -10.25 4.56 -7.66
CA ARG A 289 -10.06 5.03 -9.03
C ARG A 289 -9.68 3.92 -10.00
N ALA A 290 -9.22 2.77 -9.54
CA ALA A 290 -9.07 1.61 -10.41
C ALA A 290 -10.23 0.64 -10.14
N ILE A 291 -10.78 0.05 -11.19
CA ILE A 291 -11.65 -1.12 -11.10
C ILE A 291 -10.93 -2.31 -11.72
N VAL A 292 -10.94 -3.44 -11.04
CA VAL A 292 -10.33 -4.69 -11.47
C VAL A 292 -11.40 -5.77 -11.46
N PHE A 293 -11.52 -6.49 -12.58
CA PHE A 293 -12.31 -7.71 -12.74
C PHE A 293 -11.35 -8.89 -12.94
N PRO A 294 -10.93 -9.56 -11.85
CA PRO A 294 -9.91 -10.60 -11.92
C PRO A 294 -10.24 -11.73 -12.89
N THR A 295 -11.48 -12.24 -12.84
CA THR A 295 -11.93 -13.39 -13.65
C THR A 295 -12.03 -13.07 -15.13
N LEU A 296 -12.13 -11.78 -15.49
CA LEU A 296 -12.22 -11.30 -16.87
C LEU A 296 -10.89 -10.73 -17.38
N GLY A 297 -9.89 -10.58 -16.51
CA GLY A 297 -8.62 -9.92 -16.85
C GLY A 297 -8.76 -8.43 -17.22
N ILE A 298 -9.86 -7.79 -16.84
CA ILE A 298 -10.14 -6.38 -17.19
C ILE A 298 -9.70 -5.48 -16.03
N GLN A 299 -8.88 -4.47 -16.32
CA GLN A 299 -8.58 -3.37 -15.41
C GLN A 299 -8.75 -2.04 -16.10
N LYS A 300 -9.37 -1.08 -15.41
CA LYS A 300 -9.52 0.28 -15.91
C LYS A 300 -9.21 1.28 -14.81
N VAL A 301 -8.39 2.27 -15.13
CA VAL A 301 -8.22 3.47 -14.30
C VAL A 301 -9.27 4.50 -14.71
N LEU A 302 -9.98 5.01 -13.73
CA LEU A 302 -11.06 5.96 -13.85
C LEU A 302 -10.54 7.40 -13.65
N PRO A 303 -11.16 8.38 -14.34
CA PRO A 303 -10.89 9.79 -14.09
C PRO A 303 -11.29 10.17 -12.66
N GLU A 304 -10.83 11.33 -12.19
CA GLU A 304 -11.22 11.85 -10.87
C GLU A 304 -12.71 12.24 -10.83
N THR A 305 -13.21 12.77 -11.94
CA THR A 305 -14.63 13.11 -12.12
C THR A 305 -15.02 12.79 -13.56
N GLY A 306 -16.14 12.10 -13.75
CA GLY A 306 -16.66 11.73 -15.07
C GLY A 306 -17.28 10.34 -15.10
N ALA A 307 -17.74 9.95 -16.29
CA ALA A 307 -18.26 8.61 -16.54
C ALA A 307 -17.29 7.83 -17.43
N THR A 308 -17.03 6.57 -17.09
CA THR A 308 -16.25 5.64 -17.92
C THR A 308 -17.10 4.40 -18.17
N GLN A 309 -17.30 4.08 -19.44
CA GLN A 309 -18.02 2.89 -19.86
C GLN A 309 -17.05 1.71 -19.97
N VAL A 310 -17.37 0.60 -19.32
CA VAL A 310 -16.65 -0.67 -19.42
C VAL A 310 -17.61 -1.71 -19.96
N ASN A 311 -17.31 -2.22 -21.15
CA ASN A 311 -18.11 -3.26 -21.79
C ASN A 311 -17.62 -4.63 -21.31
N LEU A 312 -18.52 -5.36 -20.65
CA LEU A 312 -18.31 -6.73 -20.23
C LEU A 312 -18.88 -7.67 -21.30
N PRO A 313 -18.19 -8.78 -21.61
CA PRO A 313 -18.72 -9.79 -22.53
C PRO A 313 -19.99 -10.44 -21.97
N ALA A 314 -20.66 -11.27 -22.77
CA ALA A 314 -21.75 -12.10 -22.27
C ALA A 314 -21.23 -13.05 -21.19
N LEU A 315 -21.73 -12.89 -19.97
CA LEU A 315 -21.29 -13.66 -18.80
C LEU A 315 -22.17 -14.89 -18.61
N ALA A 316 -21.55 -15.99 -18.19
CA ALA A 316 -22.26 -17.19 -17.74
C ALA A 316 -22.80 -17.00 -16.31
N MET A 317 -23.82 -17.78 -15.95
CA MET A 317 -24.37 -17.81 -14.58
C MET A 317 -23.26 -18.01 -13.54
N GLY A 318 -23.30 -17.20 -12.48
CA GLY A 318 -22.29 -17.23 -11.43
C GLY A 318 -22.04 -15.87 -10.81
N LYS A 319 -21.00 -15.80 -9.97
CA LYS A 319 -20.56 -14.56 -9.30
C LYS A 319 -19.27 -14.06 -9.94
N VAL A 320 -19.27 -12.81 -10.36
CA VAL A 320 -18.11 -12.12 -10.91
C VAL A 320 -17.67 -11.06 -9.91
N PRO A 321 -16.58 -11.31 -9.14
CA PRO A 321 -16.08 -10.32 -8.19
C PRO A 321 -15.37 -9.18 -8.91
N PHE A 322 -15.45 -7.98 -8.33
CA PHE A 322 -14.65 -6.83 -8.74
C PHE A 322 -14.08 -6.12 -7.52
N SER A 323 -12.98 -5.41 -7.70
CA SER A 323 -12.30 -4.73 -6.58
C SER A 323 -11.53 -3.48 -7.01
N CYS A 324 -11.12 -2.68 -6.03
CA CYS A 324 -10.18 -1.59 -6.24
C CYS A 324 -8.76 -2.10 -6.51
N SER A 325 -7.86 -1.22 -6.97
CA SER A 325 -6.44 -1.59 -7.21
C SER A 325 -5.76 -2.24 -6.00
N MET A 326 -6.18 -1.93 -4.77
CA MET A 326 -5.61 -2.53 -3.56
C MET A 326 -6.31 -3.82 -3.10
N GLY A 327 -7.38 -4.28 -3.76
CA GLY A 327 -8.22 -5.40 -3.29
C GLY A 327 -9.06 -5.08 -2.04
N MET A 328 -8.99 -3.86 -1.52
CA MET A 328 -9.60 -3.50 -0.23
C MET A 328 -11.12 -3.31 -0.31
N PHE A 329 -11.57 -2.48 -1.26
CA PHE A 329 -12.99 -2.30 -1.55
C PHE A 329 -13.40 -3.28 -2.64
N THR A 330 -14.46 -4.05 -2.38
CA THR A 330 -14.91 -5.14 -3.24
C THR A 330 -16.40 -4.98 -3.56
N GLY A 331 -16.80 -5.60 -4.66
CA GLY A 331 -18.19 -5.81 -5.01
C GLY A 331 -18.36 -7.09 -5.81
N THR A 332 -19.61 -7.46 -6.08
CA THR A 332 -19.92 -8.70 -6.78
C THR A 332 -21.05 -8.48 -7.77
N ILE A 333 -20.85 -8.96 -9.00
CA ILE A 333 -21.89 -9.05 -10.00
C ILE A 333 -22.46 -10.48 -9.92
N GLU A 334 -23.74 -10.59 -9.61
CA GLU A 334 -24.51 -11.84 -9.60
C GLU A 334 -25.17 -11.99 -10.97
N VAL A 335 -24.75 -13.00 -11.72
CA VAL A 335 -25.29 -13.32 -13.04
C VAL A 335 -26.39 -14.37 -12.86
N ILE A 336 -27.63 -13.97 -13.14
CA ILE A 336 -28.86 -14.77 -12.99
C ILE A 336 -29.50 -15.09 -14.33
#